data_AF-A0A1I6VM09-F1
#
_entry.id   AF-A0A1I6VM09-F1
#
_cell.length_a   1.000
_cell.length_b   1.000
_cell.length_c   1.000
_cell.angle_alpha   90.00
_cell.angle_beta   90.00
_cell.angle_gamma   90.00
#
_symmetry.space_group_name_H-M   'P 1'
#
loop_
_entity.id
_entity.type
_entity.pdbx_description
1 polymer ?
#
loop_
_entity_poly.entity_id
_entity_poly.type
_entity_poly.pdbx_seq_one_letter_code
_entity_poly.pdbx_strand_id
1 'polypeptide(L)'
;MPDRSLRAVWSDSLMAEVGARLPLFDDLSPDTIRRLSAEGFGRGLLTASLRARLRKAGFPDLGHLAQSSPVAIAAIRKFGPIRVERVRHFILDVLARWLPGAREMHTPEATRERRLGRLRGLPAGCLPLAAGQIAALRLADASCTDIATCSRLGLLRTGAVTSGDVDHVVATLTHLARASDPVPPRPLEEAGAAPSCDAASAAARRAALLAEQDREWDEAAPIARRPQT
;
A
#
# COMPACT_ATOMS: atom_id res chain seq x y z
N MET A 1 2.54 5.07 -26.29
CA MET A 1 3.69 5.73 -25.62
C MET A 1 3.54 5.53 -24.11
N PRO A 2 4.13 4.50 -23.47
CA PRO A 2 3.83 4.24 -22.07
C PRO A 2 4.86 4.89 -21.12
N ASP A 3 4.33 5.65 -20.16
CA ASP A 3 4.79 5.87 -18.78
C ASP A 3 6.29 5.75 -18.47
N ARG A 4 7.11 6.67 -19.01
CA ARG A 4 8.46 6.91 -18.48
C ARG A 4 8.50 7.72 -17.18
N SER A 5 7.39 8.31 -16.74
CA SER A 5 7.40 9.29 -15.63
C SER A 5 7.28 8.69 -14.22
N LEU A 6 7.04 7.38 -14.07
CA LEU A 6 6.86 6.74 -12.75
C LEU A 6 8.10 5.99 -12.23
N ARG A 7 9.14 5.82 -13.06
CA ARG A 7 10.35 5.07 -12.68
C ARG A 7 11.34 5.85 -11.81
N ALA A 8 11.20 7.17 -11.71
CA ALA A 8 12.26 7.99 -11.12
C ALA A 8 12.30 8.00 -9.58
N VAL A 9 11.25 7.52 -8.90
CA VAL A 9 11.19 7.56 -7.43
C VAL A 9 11.45 6.18 -6.82
N TRP A 10 11.34 5.11 -7.61
CA TRP A 10 11.29 3.73 -7.11
C TRP A 10 12.43 2.94 -7.76
N SER A 11 13.27 2.30 -6.94
CA SER A 11 14.32 1.37 -7.37
C SER A 11 13.84 0.49 -8.52
N ASP A 12 14.63 0.35 -9.60
CA ASP A 12 14.29 -0.45 -10.80
C ASP A 12 14.31 -1.97 -10.53
N SER A 13 13.99 -2.39 -9.31
CA SER A 13 13.98 -3.79 -8.87
C SER A 13 12.55 -4.31 -8.78
N LEU A 14 12.33 -5.61 -9.06
CA LEU A 14 11.03 -6.25 -8.86
C LEU A 14 10.49 -6.07 -7.44
N MET A 15 11.36 -6.00 -6.43
CA MET A 15 10.94 -5.74 -5.04
C MET A 15 10.26 -4.38 -4.85
N ALA A 16 10.63 -3.36 -5.62
CA ALA A 16 9.94 -2.07 -5.57
C ALA A 16 8.52 -2.19 -6.16
N GLU A 17 8.38 -2.97 -7.23
CA GLU A 17 7.08 -3.27 -7.82
C GLU A 17 6.18 -4.12 -6.93
N VAL A 18 6.77 -5.09 -6.22
CA VAL A 18 6.10 -5.85 -5.16
C VAL A 18 5.66 -4.91 -4.05
N GLY A 19 6.56 -4.02 -3.61
CA GLY A 19 6.28 -3.01 -2.60
C GLY A 19 5.13 -2.07 -2.97
N ALA A 20 4.91 -1.81 -4.27
CA ALA A 20 3.77 -1.05 -4.80
C ALA A 20 2.42 -1.66 -4.49
N ARG A 21 2.40 -3.00 -4.48
CA ARG A 21 1.20 -3.83 -4.44
C ARG A 21 0.92 -4.32 -3.02
N LEU A 22 1.88 -4.19 -2.12
CA LEU A 22 1.75 -4.47 -0.68
C LEU A 22 1.27 -3.23 0.09
N PRO A 23 0.71 -3.41 1.31
CA PRO A 23 0.29 -2.31 2.17
C PRO A 23 1.35 -1.23 2.40
N LEU A 24 0.95 0.00 2.74
CA LEU A 24 1.89 1.06 3.14
C LEU A 24 2.71 0.66 4.38
N PHE A 25 2.07 -0.05 5.31
CA PHE A 25 2.68 -0.51 6.56
C PHE A 25 2.40 -2.01 6.75
N ASP A 26 3.45 -2.78 6.99
CA ASP A 26 3.34 -4.19 7.35
C ASP A 26 3.21 -4.35 8.87
N ASP A 27 2.67 -5.50 9.31
CA ASP A 27 2.73 -5.95 10.71
C ASP A 27 2.08 -5.01 11.74
N LEU A 28 1.16 -4.13 11.32
CA LEU A 28 0.37 -3.32 12.24
C LEU A 28 -0.63 -4.20 12.99
N SER A 29 -0.66 -4.11 14.32
CA SER A 29 -1.64 -4.85 15.12
C SER A 29 -3.07 -4.35 14.85
N PRO A 30 -4.12 -5.19 15.02
CA PRO A 30 -5.51 -4.75 14.87
C PRO A 30 -5.87 -3.55 15.75
N ASP A 31 -5.29 -3.45 16.95
CA ASP A 31 -5.46 -2.31 17.84
C ASP A 31 -4.83 -1.03 17.29
N THR A 32 -3.65 -1.13 16.67
CA THR A 32 -2.96 -0.03 16.01
C THR A 32 -3.78 0.48 14.84
N ILE A 33 -4.32 -0.43 14.03
CA ILE A 33 -5.21 -0.12 12.91
C ILE A 33 -6.47 0.60 13.40
N ARG A 34 -7.13 0.06 14.44
CA ARG A 34 -8.35 0.66 15.02
C ARG A 34 -8.10 2.06 15.56
N ARG A 35 -6.95 2.28 16.23
CA ARG A 35 -6.54 3.61 16.71
C ARG A 35 -6.29 4.56 15.54
N LEU A 36 -5.62 4.12 14.48
CA LEU A 36 -5.44 4.93 13.26
C LEU A 36 -6.79 5.28 12.61
N SER A 37 -7.73 4.35 12.53
CA SER A 37 -9.07 4.64 11.98
C SER A 37 -9.83 5.67 12.82
N ALA A 38 -9.66 5.66 14.14
CA ALA A 38 -10.27 6.65 15.03
C ALA A 38 -9.70 8.07 14.84
N GLU A 39 -8.50 8.21 14.26
CA GLU A 39 -7.91 9.49 13.87
C GLU A 39 -8.48 10.03 12.54
N GLY A 40 -9.46 9.34 11.92
CA GLY A 40 -10.10 9.80 10.69
C GLY A 40 -9.08 9.97 9.56
N PHE A 41 -8.94 11.19 9.00
CA PHE A 41 -7.81 11.56 8.12
C PHE A 41 -6.80 12.51 8.77
N GLY A 42 -6.98 12.80 10.06
CA GLY A 42 -6.24 13.80 10.80
C GLY A 42 -6.42 15.24 10.29
N ARG A 43 -5.76 16.18 10.99
CA ARG A 43 -5.73 17.60 10.63
C ARG A 43 -4.59 17.92 9.67
N GLY A 44 -4.83 18.83 8.73
CA GLY A 44 -3.78 19.45 7.90
C GLY A 44 -3.14 18.57 6.82
N LEU A 45 -3.40 17.26 6.78
CA LEU A 45 -2.87 16.37 5.74
C LEU A 45 -3.52 16.63 4.38
N LEU A 46 -4.85 16.66 4.36
CA LEU A 46 -5.67 16.70 3.14
C LEU A 46 -6.74 17.79 3.28
N THR A 47 -7.01 18.48 2.19
CA THR A 47 -8.20 19.33 2.08
C THR A 47 -9.48 18.47 2.14
N ALA A 48 -10.59 19.04 2.57
CA ALA A 48 -11.89 18.37 2.58
C ALA A 48 -12.25 17.72 1.22
N SER A 49 -11.92 18.39 0.11
CA SER A 49 -12.12 17.87 -1.25
C SER A 49 -11.28 16.62 -1.57
N LEU A 50 -10.09 16.47 -0.98
CA LEU A 50 -9.25 15.29 -1.13
C LEU A 50 -9.70 14.15 -0.22
N ARG A 51 -10.13 14.46 1.02
CA ARG A 51 -10.77 13.48 1.92
C ARG A 51 -12.02 12.88 1.28
N ALA A 52 -12.89 13.72 0.72
CA ALA A 52 -14.10 13.26 0.02
C ALA A 52 -13.79 12.32 -1.17
N ARG A 53 -12.70 12.58 -1.91
CA ARG A 53 -12.26 11.71 -3.01
C ARG A 53 -11.76 10.36 -2.50
N LEU A 54 -11.00 10.33 -1.41
CA LEU A 54 -10.56 9.09 -0.78
C LEU A 54 -11.77 8.26 -0.33
N ARG A 55 -12.74 8.88 0.35
CA ARG A 55 -13.97 8.20 0.76
C ARG A 55 -14.75 7.65 -0.42
N LYS A 56 -14.92 8.45 -1.48
CA LYS A 56 -15.56 8.01 -2.72
C LYS A 56 -14.85 6.83 -3.37
N ALA A 57 -13.53 6.74 -3.22
CA ALA A 57 -12.72 5.64 -3.72
C ALA A 57 -12.65 4.44 -2.75
N GLY A 58 -13.39 4.47 -1.64
CA GLY A 58 -13.47 3.36 -0.68
C GLY A 58 -12.49 3.44 0.49
N PHE A 59 -11.73 4.54 0.64
CA PHE A 59 -10.81 4.74 1.77
C PHE A 59 -11.48 5.63 2.82
N PRO A 60 -12.00 5.11 3.94
CA PRO A 60 -12.72 5.89 4.93
C PRO A 60 -11.83 6.71 5.87
N ASP A 61 -10.63 6.21 6.17
CA ASP A 61 -9.75 6.72 7.24
C ASP A 61 -8.27 6.29 7.06
N LEU A 62 -7.39 6.76 7.96
CA LEU A 62 -5.96 6.46 7.98
C LEU A 62 -5.66 4.98 8.23
N GLY A 63 -6.48 4.28 9.02
CA GLY A 63 -6.29 2.85 9.27
C GLY A 63 -6.51 2.02 8.00
N HIS A 64 -7.49 2.41 7.18
CA HIS A 64 -7.69 1.79 5.88
C HIS A 64 -6.58 2.16 4.88
N LEU A 65 -6.12 3.43 4.87
CA LEU A 65 -4.99 3.83 4.04
C LEU A 65 -3.70 3.09 4.41
N ALA A 66 -3.41 2.87 5.70
CA ALA A 66 -2.21 2.18 6.16
C ALA A 66 -2.14 0.73 5.65
N GLN A 67 -3.29 0.07 5.52
CA GLN A 67 -3.43 -1.29 4.99
C GLN A 67 -3.54 -1.35 3.47
N SER A 68 -3.66 -0.21 2.81
CA SER A 68 -3.85 -0.12 1.37
C SER A 68 -2.52 -0.08 0.62
N SER A 69 -2.51 -0.55 -0.62
CA SER A 69 -1.32 -0.52 -1.45
C SER A 69 -1.05 0.87 -2.02
N PRO A 70 0.22 1.30 -2.15
CA PRO A 70 0.57 2.53 -2.84
C PRO A 70 -0.07 2.67 -4.22
N VAL A 71 -0.12 1.58 -5.01
CA VAL A 71 -0.73 1.59 -6.35
C VAL A 71 -2.24 1.89 -6.28
N ALA A 72 -2.96 1.32 -5.30
CA ALA A 72 -4.39 1.57 -5.15
C ALA A 72 -4.68 3.03 -4.76
N ILE A 73 -3.87 3.60 -3.87
CA ILE A 73 -3.98 5.01 -3.50
C ILE A 73 -3.59 5.90 -4.69
N ALA A 74 -2.55 5.51 -5.43
CA ALA A 74 -2.03 6.28 -6.56
C ALA A 74 -3.01 6.37 -7.75
N ALA A 75 -3.91 5.39 -7.88
CA ALA A 75 -4.95 5.37 -8.90
C ALA A 75 -6.00 6.48 -8.71
N ILE A 76 -6.08 7.09 -7.53
CA ILE A 76 -7.05 8.14 -7.21
C ILE A 76 -6.58 9.45 -7.84
N ARG A 77 -7.48 10.11 -8.59
CA ARG A 77 -7.19 11.40 -9.21
C ARG A 77 -6.67 12.42 -8.17
N LYS A 78 -5.48 12.96 -8.43
CA LYS A 78 -4.69 13.88 -7.57
C LYS A 78 -3.87 13.23 -6.45
N PHE A 79 -3.87 11.90 -6.34
CA PHE A 79 -2.95 11.16 -5.47
C PHE A 79 -1.84 10.56 -6.33
N GLY A 80 -0.89 11.38 -6.80
CA GLY A 80 0.31 10.86 -7.45
C GLY A 80 1.28 10.23 -6.42
N PRO A 81 2.40 9.62 -6.87
CA PRO A 81 3.39 8.98 -5.99
C PRO A 81 3.91 9.91 -4.89
N ILE A 82 4.17 11.19 -5.21
CA ILE A 82 4.60 12.19 -4.23
C ILE A 82 3.57 12.35 -3.10
N ARG A 83 2.27 12.29 -3.43
CA ARG A 83 1.21 12.43 -2.44
C ARG A 83 1.04 11.16 -1.62
N VAL A 84 1.22 9.98 -2.22
CA VAL A 84 1.26 8.72 -1.48
C VAL A 84 2.38 8.73 -0.44
N GLU A 85 3.57 9.21 -0.78
CA GLU A 85 4.67 9.36 0.19
C GLU A 85 4.33 10.37 1.31
N ARG A 86 3.64 11.48 1.00
CA ARG A 86 3.16 12.40 2.05
C ARG A 86 2.15 11.74 2.99
N VAL A 87 1.22 10.94 2.45
CA VAL A 87 0.27 10.16 3.26
C VAL A 87 1.01 9.17 4.14
N ARG A 88 2.01 8.47 3.60
CA ARG A 88 2.86 7.55 4.36
C ARG A 88 3.57 8.27 5.52
N HIS A 89 4.26 9.38 5.24
CA HIS A 89 4.95 10.14 6.29
C HIS A 89 3.99 10.62 7.38
N PHE A 90 2.82 11.10 7.01
CA PHE A 90 1.84 11.55 7.99
C PHE A 90 1.33 10.40 8.88
N ILE A 91 0.99 9.24 8.29
CA ILE A 91 0.59 8.07 9.07
C ILE A 91 1.72 7.65 10.01
N LEU A 92 2.98 7.70 9.56
CA LEU A 92 4.14 7.39 10.39
C LEU A 92 4.31 8.38 11.54
N ASP A 93 4.11 9.69 11.31
CA ASP A 93 4.13 10.70 12.36
C ASP A 93 3.01 10.46 13.38
N VAL A 94 1.81 10.10 12.91
CA VAL A 94 0.68 9.73 13.77
C VAL A 94 1.02 8.51 14.62
N LEU A 95 1.57 7.44 14.03
CA LEU A 95 2.00 6.24 14.73
C LEU A 95 3.08 6.56 15.77
N ALA A 96 4.07 7.37 15.41
CA ALA A 96 5.18 7.73 16.29
C ALA A 96 4.76 8.47 17.57
N ARG A 97 3.56 9.04 17.62
CA ARG A 97 3.03 9.67 18.85
C ARG A 97 2.73 8.68 19.97
N TRP A 98 2.45 7.42 19.65
CA TRP A 98 1.97 6.44 20.64
C TRP A 98 2.45 5.00 20.42
N LEU A 99 3.16 4.71 19.34
CA LEU A 99 3.83 3.44 19.10
C LEU A 99 5.35 3.64 19.17
N PRO A 100 6.00 3.26 20.28
CA PRO A 100 7.46 3.29 20.39
C PRO A 100 8.10 2.45 19.28
N GLY A 101 9.20 2.95 18.70
CA GLY A 101 9.89 2.25 17.62
C GLY A 101 9.23 2.36 16.24
N ALA A 102 8.10 3.05 16.09
CA ALA A 102 7.36 3.09 14.82
C ALA A 102 8.20 3.64 13.66
N ARG A 103 9.03 4.67 13.92
CA ARG A 103 9.88 5.30 12.91
C ARG A 103 10.93 4.33 12.40
N GLU A 104 11.61 3.64 13.30
CA GLU A 104 12.63 2.66 12.98
C GLU A 104 12.01 1.44 12.26
N MET A 105 10.89 0.94 12.77
CA MET A 105 10.22 -0.24 12.21
C MET A 105 9.64 0.01 10.80
N HIS A 106 9.20 1.22 10.47
CA HIS A 106 8.49 1.49 9.22
C HIS A 106 9.26 2.39 8.23
N THR A 107 10.57 2.50 8.39
CA THR A 107 11.44 3.05 7.34
C THR A 107 11.25 2.27 6.02
N PRO A 108 11.46 2.91 4.85
CA PRO A 108 11.47 2.22 3.56
C PRO A 108 12.41 1.01 3.55
N GLU A 109 13.59 1.16 4.13
CA GLU A 109 14.64 0.13 4.19
C GLU A 109 14.23 -1.02 5.11
N ALA A 110 13.78 -0.74 6.34
CA ALA A 110 13.37 -1.80 7.28
C ALA A 110 12.16 -2.58 6.76
N THR A 111 11.19 -1.89 6.16
CA THR A 111 10.02 -2.54 5.53
C THR A 111 10.46 -3.43 4.36
N ARG A 112 11.36 -2.93 3.51
CA ARG A 112 11.92 -3.72 2.40
C ARG A 112 12.68 -4.95 2.90
N GLU A 113 13.52 -4.80 3.92
CA GLU A 113 14.31 -5.90 4.48
C GLU A 113 13.42 -6.98 5.09
N ARG A 114 12.35 -6.61 5.82
CA ARG A 114 11.39 -7.61 6.33
C ARG A 114 10.70 -8.37 5.21
N ARG A 115 10.27 -7.68 4.15
CA ARG A 115 9.63 -8.32 2.99
C ARG A 115 10.58 -9.26 2.26
N LEU A 116 11.85 -8.86 2.06
CA LEU A 116 12.88 -9.74 1.51
C LEU A 116 13.17 -10.92 2.45
N GLY A 117 13.17 -10.69 3.76
CA GLY A 117 13.31 -11.73 4.77
C GLY A 117 12.25 -12.82 4.68
N ARG A 118 11.00 -12.49 4.29
CA ARG A 118 9.93 -13.48 4.05
C ARG A 118 10.16 -14.32 2.78
N LEU A 119 10.86 -13.76 1.79
CA LEU A 119 11.25 -14.45 0.57
C LEU A 119 12.53 -15.28 0.73
N ARG A 120 13.24 -15.10 1.85
CA ARG A 120 14.51 -15.75 2.15
C ARG A 120 14.26 -17.23 2.42
N GLY A 121 14.97 -18.09 1.68
CA GLY A 121 14.82 -19.55 1.78
C GLY A 121 13.74 -20.15 0.89
N LEU A 122 12.95 -19.34 0.17
CA LEU A 122 12.03 -19.84 -0.86
C LEU A 122 12.80 -20.02 -2.18
N PRO A 123 12.79 -21.21 -2.80
CA PRO A 123 13.49 -21.45 -4.06
C PRO A 123 12.77 -20.78 -5.23
N ALA A 124 13.52 -20.39 -6.26
CA ALA A 124 12.98 -19.83 -7.50
C ALA A 124 11.95 -20.75 -8.18
N GLY A 125 12.01 -22.06 -7.94
CA GLY A 125 11.03 -23.03 -8.42
C GLY A 125 9.59 -22.80 -7.93
N CYS A 126 9.37 -21.96 -6.91
CA CYS A 126 8.03 -21.54 -6.48
C CYS A 126 7.40 -20.49 -7.43
N LEU A 127 8.17 -19.93 -8.36
CA LEU A 127 7.70 -18.91 -9.27
C LEU A 127 7.02 -19.52 -10.50
N PRO A 128 6.07 -18.80 -11.13
CA PRO A 128 5.33 -19.28 -12.29
C PRO A 128 6.18 -19.17 -13.57
N LEU A 129 7.32 -19.85 -13.60
CA LEU A 129 8.24 -19.92 -14.73
C LEU A 129 8.47 -21.37 -15.12
N ALA A 130 8.52 -21.65 -16.42
CA ALA A 130 8.87 -22.98 -16.90
C ALA A 130 10.34 -23.30 -16.58
N ALA A 131 10.67 -24.58 -16.40
CA ALA A 131 12.04 -25.02 -16.09
C ALA A 131 13.08 -24.51 -17.11
N GLY A 132 12.72 -24.46 -18.40
CA GLY A 132 13.56 -23.90 -19.45
C GLY A 132 13.82 -22.40 -19.29
N GLN A 133 12.84 -21.64 -18.78
CA GLN A 133 13.00 -20.21 -18.49
C GLN A 133 13.90 -20.00 -17.27
N ILE A 134 13.71 -20.79 -16.21
CA ILE A 134 14.57 -20.76 -15.01
C ILE A 134 16.03 -21.07 -15.39
N ALA A 135 16.25 -22.09 -16.23
CA ALA A 135 17.58 -22.44 -16.72
C ALA A 135 18.18 -21.34 -17.61
N ALA A 136 17.40 -20.78 -18.54
CA ALA A 136 17.84 -19.70 -19.43
C ALA A 136 18.20 -18.41 -18.68
N LEU A 137 17.50 -18.12 -17.58
CA LEU A 137 17.80 -17.01 -16.68
C LEU A 137 18.96 -17.31 -15.71
N ARG A 138 19.50 -18.55 -15.71
CA ARG A 138 20.52 -19.04 -14.77
C ARG A 138 20.08 -18.93 -13.30
N LEU A 139 18.82 -19.25 -13.04
CA LEU A 139 18.17 -19.14 -11.74
C LEU A 139 17.91 -20.50 -11.07
N ALA A 140 18.56 -21.58 -11.54
CA ALA A 140 18.31 -22.94 -11.05
C ALA A 140 18.49 -23.07 -9.53
N ASP A 141 19.51 -22.41 -8.97
CA ASP A 141 19.81 -22.39 -7.53
C ASP A 141 19.43 -21.05 -6.87
N ALA A 142 18.73 -20.17 -7.59
CA ALA A 142 18.37 -18.87 -7.06
C ALA A 142 17.20 -18.97 -6.08
N SER A 143 17.17 -18.05 -5.13
CA SER A 143 16.02 -17.84 -4.25
C SER A 143 15.04 -16.81 -4.83
N CYS A 144 13.81 -16.79 -4.31
CA CYS A 144 12.84 -15.72 -4.58
C CYS A 144 13.39 -14.33 -4.21
N THR A 145 14.30 -14.26 -3.23
CA THR A 145 14.96 -13.00 -2.84
C THR A 145 15.88 -12.50 -3.95
N ASP A 146 16.69 -13.37 -4.53
CA ASP A 146 17.60 -13.02 -5.62
C ASP A 146 16.82 -12.45 -6.80
N ILE A 147 15.73 -13.11 -7.16
CA ILE A 147 14.85 -12.68 -8.25
C ILE A 147 14.14 -11.36 -7.93
N ALA A 148 13.70 -11.16 -6.68
CA ALA A 148 13.11 -9.90 -6.26
C ALA A 148 14.09 -8.72 -6.37
N THR A 149 15.39 -8.95 -6.27
CA THR A 149 16.41 -7.90 -6.45
C THR A 149 16.73 -7.59 -7.92
N CYS A 150 16.37 -8.47 -8.86
CA CYS A 150 16.56 -8.22 -10.29
C CYS A 150 15.71 -7.05 -10.79
N SER A 151 16.16 -6.43 -11.88
CA SER A 151 15.36 -5.43 -12.59
C SER A 151 14.44 -6.07 -13.62
N ARG A 152 13.25 -5.48 -13.79
CA ARG A 152 12.33 -5.88 -14.86
C ARG A 152 13.02 -5.81 -16.22
N LEU A 153 13.72 -4.72 -16.49
CA LEU A 153 14.43 -4.54 -17.75
C LEU A 153 15.55 -5.57 -17.92
N GLY A 154 16.26 -5.93 -16.84
CA GLY A 154 17.28 -6.96 -16.85
C GLY A 154 16.73 -8.31 -17.27
N LEU A 155 15.59 -8.72 -16.68
CA LEU A 155 14.92 -9.98 -17.02
C LEU A 155 14.43 -10.00 -18.48
N LEU A 156 13.78 -8.93 -18.93
CA LEU A 156 13.25 -8.85 -20.30
C LEU A 156 14.36 -8.84 -21.37
N ARG A 157 15.53 -8.26 -21.07
CA ARG A 157 16.68 -8.23 -21.99
C ARG A 157 17.26 -9.61 -22.29
N THR A 158 16.99 -10.61 -21.45
CA THR A 158 17.43 -11.99 -21.70
C THR A 158 16.67 -12.66 -22.85
N GLY A 159 15.47 -12.15 -23.19
CA GLY A 159 14.58 -12.78 -24.17
C GLY A 159 13.95 -14.10 -23.70
N ALA A 160 14.30 -14.60 -22.51
CA ALA A 160 13.79 -15.86 -21.97
C ALA A 160 12.39 -15.74 -21.36
N VAL A 161 11.96 -14.53 -21.02
CA VAL A 161 10.68 -14.22 -20.39
C VAL A 161 10.01 -13.02 -21.05
N THR A 162 8.69 -13.06 -21.10
CA THR A 162 7.84 -11.99 -21.62
C THR A 162 7.46 -11.00 -20.51
N SER A 163 6.87 -9.85 -20.88
CA SER A 163 6.32 -8.93 -19.87
C SER A 163 5.25 -9.59 -19.00
N GLY A 164 4.41 -10.45 -19.59
CA GLY A 164 3.37 -11.18 -18.85
C GLY A 164 3.96 -12.16 -17.84
N ASP A 165 5.04 -12.87 -18.20
CA ASP A 165 5.75 -13.75 -17.27
C ASP A 165 6.30 -12.97 -16.08
N VAL A 166 6.90 -11.81 -16.33
CA VAL A 166 7.40 -10.94 -15.25
C VAL A 166 6.26 -10.41 -14.38
N ASP A 167 5.10 -10.09 -14.95
CA ASP A 167 3.91 -9.71 -14.17
C ASP A 167 3.41 -10.84 -13.28
N HIS A 168 3.38 -12.08 -13.78
CA HIS A 168 3.05 -13.26 -12.97
C HIS A 168 4.07 -13.51 -11.87
N VAL A 169 5.37 -13.36 -12.15
CA VAL A 169 6.43 -13.42 -11.12
C VAL A 169 6.20 -12.38 -10.04
N VAL A 170 5.93 -11.12 -10.41
CA VAL A 170 5.68 -10.05 -9.43
C VAL A 170 4.42 -10.32 -8.61
N ALA A 171 3.36 -10.85 -9.22
CA ALA A 171 2.15 -11.24 -8.50
C ALA A 171 2.44 -12.35 -7.47
N THR A 172 3.17 -13.39 -7.85
CA THR A 172 3.58 -14.47 -6.94
C THR A 172 4.49 -13.97 -5.83
N LEU A 173 5.49 -13.14 -6.15
CA LEU A 173 6.35 -12.52 -5.13
C LEU A 173 5.56 -11.63 -4.17
N THR A 174 4.55 -10.90 -4.66
CA THR A 174 3.64 -10.09 -3.82
C THR A 174 2.85 -10.97 -2.86
N HIS A 175 2.36 -12.11 -3.33
CA HIS A 175 1.67 -13.07 -2.47
C HIS A 175 2.60 -13.63 -1.39
N LEU A 176 3.81 -14.06 -1.77
CA LEU A 176 4.79 -14.64 -0.84
C LEU A 176 5.36 -13.63 0.16
N ALA A 177 5.51 -12.35 -0.23
CA ALA A 177 6.08 -11.31 0.62
C ALA A 177 5.05 -10.65 1.57
N ARG A 178 3.76 -10.97 1.44
CA ARG A 178 2.71 -10.46 2.32
C ARG A 178 2.95 -11.00 3.75
N ALA A 179 2.76 -10.16 4.75
CA ALA A 179 2.79 -10.58 6.16
C ALA A 179 1.75 -11.69 6.38
N SER A 180 2.04 -12.68 7.22
CA SER A 180 1.06 -13.71 7.61
C SER A 180 -0.25 -13.03 8.01
N ASP A 181 -1.32 -13.36 7.31
CA ASP A 181 -2.64 -12.72 7.36
C ASP A 181 -3.17 -12.58 8.81
N PRO A 182 -3.61 -11.38 9.23
CA PRO A 182 -4.87 -11.25 9.93
C PRO A 182 -5.92 -10.90 8.89
N VAL A 183 -6.44 -11.93 8.21
CA VAL A 183 -7.62 -11.89 7.33
C VAL A 183 -7.42 -11.09 6.02
N PRO A 184 -7.73 -11.66 4.85
CA PRO A 184 -7.69 -10.90 3.60
C PRO A 184 -8.65 -9.70 3.71
N PRO A 185 -8.33 -8.53 3.14
CA PRO A 185 -9.36 -7.53 2.89
C PRO A 185 -10.39 -8.23 2.00
N ARG A 186 -11.57 -8.50 2.57
CA ARG A 186 -12.68 -9.06 1.81
C ARG A 186 -12.83 -8.15 0.58
N PRO A 187 -12.93 -8.72 -0.63
CA PRO A 187 -13.55 -7.98 -1.72
C PRO A 187 -14.87 -7.47 -1.14
N LEU A 188 -15.18 -6.20 -1.36
CA LEU A 188 -16.55 -5.74 -1.17
C LEU A 188 -17.37 -6.65 -2.09
N GLU A 189 -18.02 -7.68 -1.52
CA GLU A 189 -18.79 -8.65 -2.28
C GLU A 189 -19.75 -7.86 -3.16
N GLU A 190 -19.74 -8.17 -4.45
CA GLU A 190 -20.73 -7.69 -5.38
C GLU A 190 -22.11 -7.92 -4.78
N ALA A 191 -22.90 -6.83 -4.82
CA ALA A 191 -24.24 -6.75 -4.31
C ALA A 191 -25.08 -7.97 -4.73
N GLY A 192 -25.32 -8.87 -3.78
CA GLY A 192 -26.04 -10.11 -4.03
C GLY A 192 -26.55 -10.81 -2.77
N ALA A 193 -26.66 -10.12 -1.63
CA ALA A 193 -27.43 -10.59 -0.49
C ALA A 193 -27.88 -9.38 0.32
N ALA A 194 -29.18 -9.32 0.65
CA ALA A 194 -29.78 -8.21 1.38
C ALA A 194 -28.97 -7.88 2.65
N PRO A 195 -28.64 -6.59 2.90
CA PRO A 195 -27.91 -6.22 4.10
C PRO A 195 -28.78 -6.53 5.32
N SER A 196 -28.23 -7.30 6.27
CA SER A 196 -28.71 -7.25 7.65
C SER A 196 -28.72 -5.78 8.07
N CYS A 197 -29.89 -5.27 8.47
CA CYS A 197 -30.11 -3.87 8.84
C CYS A 197 -29.08 -3.33 9.84
N ASP A 198 -28.44 -4.20 10.62
CA ASP A 198 -27.51 -3.82 11.68
C ASP A 198 -26.11 -3.44 11.16
N ALA A 199 -25.62 -4.09 10.10
CA ALA A 199 -24.30 -3.78 9.51
C ALA A 199 -24.31 -2.45 8.74
N ALA A 200 -25.40 -2.19 8.00
CA ALA A 200 -25.62 -0.93 7.31
C ALA A 200 -25.78 0.23 8.31
N SER A 201 -26.49 0.00 9.42
CA SER A 201 -26.63 0.96 10.53
C SER A 201 -25.29 1.24 11.22
N ALA A 202 -24.46 0.22 11.45
CA ALA A 202 -23.12 0.40 12.03
C ALA A 202 -22.15 1.13 11.10
N ALA A 203 -22.25 0.93 9.77
CA ALA A 203 -21.46 1.67 8.79
C ALA A 203 -21.91 3.13 8.69
N ALA A 204 -23.24 3.38 8.68
CA ALA A 204 -23.81 4.73 8.66
C ALA A 204 -23.46 5.53 9.92
N ARG A 205 -23.55 4.91 11.11
CA ARG A 205 -23.14 5.54 12.38
C ARG A 205 -21.65 5.90 12.40
N ARG A 206 -20.79 5.02 11.88
CA ARG A 206 -19.35 5.30 11.74
C ARG A 206 -19.07 6.42 10.73
N ALA A 207 -19.76 6.42 9.59
CA ALA A 207 -19.64 7.48 8.59
C ALA A 207 -20.10 8.84 9.14
N ALA A 208 -21.17 8.87 9.94
CA ALA A 208 -21.65 10.08 10.60
C ALA A 208 -20.66 10.61 11.65
N LEU A 209 -20.09 9.73 12.48
CA LEU A 209 -19.04 10.10 13.44
C LEU A 209 -17.79 10.68 12.74
N LEU A 210 -17.34 10.06 11.65
CA LEU A 210 -16.20 10.57 10.87
C LEU A 210 -16.52 11.91 10.19
N ALA A 211 -17.78 12.13 9.76
CA ALA A 211 -18.21 13.40 9.20
C ALA A 211 -18.26 14.51 10.26
N GLU A 212 -18.68 14.19 11.49
CA GLU A 212 -18.69 15.13 12.61
C GLU A 212 -17.26 15.51 13.04
N GLN A 213 -16.37 14.54 13.18
CA GLN A 213 -14.95 14.78 13.45
C GLN A 213 -14.29 15.65 12.38
N ASP A 214 -14.62 15.42 11.11
CA ASP A 214 -14.14 16.26 10.00
C ASP A 214 -14.61 17.72 10.15
N ARG A 215 -15.86 17.97 10.59
CA ARG A 215 -16.35 19.33 10.85
C ARG A 215 -15.65 19.97 12.02
N GLU A 216 -15.56 19.26 13.15
CA GLU A 216 -14.81 19.72 14.34
C GLU A 216 -13.35 20.06 13.99
N TRP A 217 -12.78 19.36 13.01
CA TRP A 217 -11.40 19.56 12.57
C TRP A 217 -11.24 20.66 11.52
N ASP A 218 -12.23 20.86 10.65
CA ASP A 218 -12.28 21.98 9.71
C ASP A 218 -12.53 23.31 10.45
N GLU A 219 -13.40 23.31 11.47
CA GLU A 219 -13.69 24.49 12.29
C GLU A 219 -12.50 24.95 13.12
N ALA A 220 -11.70 24.00 13.61
CA ALA A 220 -10.52 24.30 14.40
C ALA A 220 -9.22 24.27 13.59
N ALA A 221 -9.30 24.24 12.25
CA ALA A 221 -8.15 24.52 11.39
C ALA A 221 -7.83 26.03 11.46
N PRO A 222 -6.55 26.43 11.63
CA PRO A 222 -6.21 27.84 11.61
C PRO A 222 -6.63 28.44 10.26
N ILE A 223 -7.49 29.45 10.30
CA ILE A 223 -7.88 30.21 9.12
C ILE A 223 -6.59 30.69 8.48
N ALA A 224 -6.30 30.22 7.26
CA ALA A 224 -5.23 30.78 6.46
C ALA A 224 -5.53 32.27 6.31
N ARG A 225 -4.85 33.11 7.09
CA ARG A 225 -4.91 34.56 6.93
C ARG A 225 -4.47 34.83 5.51
N ARG A 226 -5.41 35.27 4.67
CA ARG A 226 -5.07 35.86 3.37
C ARG A 226 -4.09 37.00 3.65
N PRO A 227 -2.98 37.12 2.91
CA PRO A 227 -2.20 38.34 2.95
C PRO A 227 -3.12 39.47 2.49
N GLN A 228 -3.30 40.45 3.36
CA GLN A 228 -3.98 41.70 3.03
C GLN A 228 -3.09 42.43 2.01
N THR A 229 -3.61 42.61 0.81
CA THR A 229 -3.20 43.67 -0.12
C THR A 229 -4.18 44.81 0.02
#